data_AF-A0A8T4UTS8-F1
#
_entry.id   AF-A0A8T4UTS8-F1
#
_cell.length_a   1.000
_cell.length_b   1.000
_cell.length_c   1.000
_cell.angle_alpha   90.00
_cell.angle_beta   90.00
_cell.angle_gamma   90.00
#
_symmetry.space_group_name_H-M   'P 1'
#
loop_
_entity.id
_entity.type
_entity.pdbx_description
1 polymer ?
#
loop_
_entity_poly.entity_id
_entity_poly.type
_entity_poly.pdbx_seq_one_letter_code
_entity_poly.pdbx_strand_id
1 'polypeptide(L)'
;MAQDWKQTIDPTLRTYLETLILESQKHRNSYSNSKNKANAQLWIANAILSKQVTDLNLKVKFLEKALQELSPGKSKKTSKEDETEIKKILSSLQKM
;
A
#
# COMPACT_ATOMS: atom_id res chain seq x y z
N MET A 1 32.89 -15.71 6.59
CA MET A 1 32.34 -14.81 5.55
C MET A 1 30.85 -14.74 5.76
N ALA A 2 30.25 -13.55 5.78
CA ALA A 2 28.80 -13.42 5.95
C ALA A 2 28.12 -14.17 4.79
N GLN A 3 27.32 -15.18 5.12
CA GLN A 3 26.53 -15.92 4.13
C GLN A 3 25.65 -14.91 3.40
N ASP A 4 25.62 -14.97 2.07
CA ASP A 4 24.78 -14.07 1.28
C ASP A 4 23.32 -14.35 1.63
N TRP A 5 22.74 -13.48 2.45
CA TRP A 5 21.39 -13.62 2.99
C TRP A 5 20.34 -13.79 1.89
N LYS A 6 20.65 -13.34 0.67
CA LYS A 6 19.79 -13.56 -0.49
C LYS A 6 19.58 -15.06 -0.73
N GLN A 7 20.63 -15.87 -0.61
CA GLN A 7 20.61 -17.29 -0.90
C GLN A 7 19.79 -18.12 0.10
N THR A 8 19.54 -17.59 1.30
CA THR A 8 18.77 -18.25 2.36
C THR A 8 17.29 -17.87 2.37
N ILE A 9 16.90 -16.87 1.57
CA ILE A 9 15.51 -16.42 1.46
C ILE A 9 14.81 -17.11 0.28
N ASP A 10 13.54 -17.44 0.51
CA ASP A 10 12.61 -17.92 -0.52
C ASP A 10 12.67 -17.05 -1.79
N PRO A 11 12.79 -17.65 -2.99
CA PRO A 11 12.95 -16.89 -4.24
C PRO A 11 11.84 -15.86 -4.50
N THR A 12 10.60 -16.17 -4.14
CA THR A 12 9.47 -15.24 -4.32
C THR A 12 9.59 -14.06 -3.38
N LEU A 13 9.93 -14.31 -2.11
CA LEU A 13 10.17 -13.25 -1.13
C LEU A 13 11.40 -12.39 -1.49
N ARG A 14 12.44 -12.99 -2.08
CA ARG A 14 13.65 -12.29 -2.52
C ARG A 14 13.34 -11.20 -3.54
N THR A 15 12.61 -11.52 -4.59
CA THR A 15 12.23 -10.54 -5.63
C THR A 15 11.44 -9.37 -5.04
N TYR A 16 10.55 -9.66 -4.10
CA TYR A 16 9.78 -8.63 -3.42
C TYR A 16 10.66 -7.73 -2.55
N LEU A 17 11.57 -8.31 -1.75
CA LEU A 17 12.51 -7.57 -0.92
C LEU A 17 13.45 -6.69 -1.75
N GLU A 18 13.97 -7.19 -2.88
CA GLU A 18 14.81 -6.41 -3.78
C GLU A 18 14.04 -5.21 -4.37
N THR A 19 12.79 -5.44 -4.77
CA THR A 19 11.90 -4.36 -5.21
C THR A 19 11.69 -3.32 -4.11
N LEU A 20 11.42 -3.74 -2.87
CA LEU A 20 11.23 -2.85 -1.74
C LEU A 20 12.50 -2.05 -1.40
N ILE A 21 13.67 -2.67 -1.53
CA ILE A 21 14.96 -1.99 -1.36
C ILE A 21 15.12 -0.91 -2.43
N LEU A 22 14.87 -1.23 -3.71
CA LEU A 22 14.96 -0.26 -4.81
C LEU A 22 13.97 0.90 -4.65
N GLU A 23 12.74 0.62 -4.24
CA GLU A 23 11.76 1.66 -3.92
C GLU A 23 12.21 2.54 -2.75
N SER A 24 12.73 1.94 -1.67
CA SER A 24 13.26 2.71 -0.54
C SER A 24 14.43 3.60 -0.95
N GLN A 25 15.26 3.18 -1.92
CA GLN A 25 16.39 3.95 -2.41
C GLN A 25 15.98 5.22 -3.16
N LYS A 26 14.76 5.31 -3.70
CA LYS A 26 14.24 6.56 -4.29
C LYS A 26 14.17 7.69 -3.25
N HIS A 27 14.10 7.35 -1.97
CA HIS A 27 14.09 8.27 -0.84
C HIS A 27 15.46 8.40 -0.17
N ARG A 28 16.55 8.13 -0.89
CA ARG A 28 17.93 8.17 -0.35
C ARG A 28 18.26 9.47 0.34
N ASN A 29 17.89 10.59 -0.25
CA ASN A 29 18.15 11.91 0.34
C ASN A 29 17.45 12.09 1.70
N SER A 30 16.29 11.46 1.89
CA SER A 30 15.53 11.54 3.15
C SER A 30 16.22 10.76 4.26
N TYR A 31 16.65 9.52 4.01
CA TYR A 31 17.31 8.72 5.04
C TYR A 31 18.80 9.04 5.20
N SER A 32 19.48 9.56 4.17
CA SER A 32 20.91 9.90 4.25
C SER A 32 21.21 11.01 5.25
N ASN A 33 20.25 11.90 5.46
CA ASN A 33 20.35 13.04 6.38
C ASN A 33 19.91 12.69 7.81
N SER A 34 19.44 11.46 8.04
CA SER A 34 19.01 11.01 9.36
C SER A 34 20.20 10.59 10.24
N LYS A 35 20.04 10.72 11.56
CA LYS A 35 21.06 10.26 12.54
C LYS A 35 21.33 8.76 12.44
N ASN A 36 20.30 7.97 12.15
CA ASN A 36 20.41 6.53 11.92
C ASN A 36 19.80 6.17 10.57
N LYS A 37 20.67 6.08 9.56
CA LYS A 37 20.32 5.80 8.16
C LYS A 37 19.60 4.46 8.00
N ALA A 38 20.06 3.43 8.72
CA ALA A 38 19.47 2.10 8.65
C ALA A 38 18.03 2.10 9.15
N ASN A 39 17.79 2.65 10.34
CA ASN A 39 16.43 2.75 10.88
C ASN A 39 15.53 3.63 10.01
N ALA A 40 16.03 4.76 9.51
CA ALA A 40 15.24 5.63 8.63
C ALA A 40 14.87 4.92 7.31
N GLN A 41 15.77 4.15 6.71
CA GLN A 41 15.48 3.35 5.53
C GLN A 41 14.43 2.27 5.82
N LEU A 42 14.50 1.61 6.98
CA LEU A 42 13.49 0.64 7.42
C LEU A 42 12.12 1.30 7.61
N TRP A 43 12.07 2.50 8.19
CA TRP A 43 10.82 3.27 8.31
C TRP A 43 10.22 3.62 6.95
N ILE A 44 11.04 4.01 5.98
CA ILE A 44 10.60 4.27 4.60
C ILE A 44 10.03 2.99 3.98
N ALA A 45 10.73 1.87 4.09
CA ALA A 45 10.24 0.58 3.61
C ALA A 45 8.90 0.21 4.26
N ASN A 46 8.78 0.37 5.59
CA ASN A 46 7.53 0.12 6.30
C ASN A 46 6.38 1.03 5.84
N ALA A 47 6.66 2.30 5.55
CA ALA A 47 5.69 3.24 5.02
C ALA A 47 5.21 2.83 3.62
N ILE A 48 6.12 2.40 2.74
CA ILE A 48 5.80 1.87 1.41
C ILE A 48 4.86 0.66 1.52
N LEU A 49 5.20 -0.29 2.38
CA LEU A 49 4.36 -1.47 2.64
C LEU A 49 2.97 -1.09 3.18
N SER A 50 2.93 -0.20 4.17
CA SER A 50 1.68 0.28 4.77
C SER A 50 0.78 0.98 3.74
N LYS A 51 1.38 1.75 2.83
CA LYS A 51 0.66 2.35 1.69
C LYS A 51 0.09 1.28 0.77
N GLN A 52 0.87 0.28 0.38
CA GLN A 52 0.39 -0.82 -0.47
C GLN A 52 -0.79 -1.56 0.14
N VAL A 53 -0.72 -1.89 1.45
CA VAL A 53 -1.82 -2.52 2.18
C VAL A 53 -3.06 -1.63 2.21
N THR A 54 -2.87 -0.33 2.48
CA THR A 54 -3.98 0.64 2.51
C THR A 54 -4.65 0.77 1.14
N ASP A 55 -3.86 0.88 0.07
CA ASP A 55 -4.34 0.98 -1.31
C ASP A 55 -5.14 -0.28 -1.71
N LEU A 56 -4.65 -1.47 -1.33
CA LEU A 56 -5.36 -2.74 -1.56
C LEU A 56 -6.67 -2.80 -0.76
N ASN A 57 -6.66 -2.43 0.52
CA ASN A 57 -7.87 -2.39 1.34
C ASN A 57 -8.92 -1.43 0.78
N LEU A 58 -8.51 -0.26 0.29
CA LEU A 58 -9.42 0.70 -0.36
C LEU A 58 -10.02 0.13 -1.65
N LYS A 59 -9.21 -0.54 -2.47
CA LYS A 59 -9.69 -1.21 -3.69
C LYS A 59 -10.68 -2.33 -3.36
N VAL A 60 -10.41 -3.15 -2.34
CA VAL A 60 -11.32 -4.19 -1.87
C VAL A 60 -12.64 -3.58 -1.39
N LYS A 61 -12.59 -2.57 -0.52
CA LYS A 61 -13.80 -1.87 -0.03
C LYS A 61 -14.63 -1.28 -1.16
N PHE A 62 -13.97 -0.72 -2.18
CA PHE A 62 -14.64 -0.21 -3.37
C PHE A 62 -15.35 -1.31 -4.16
N LEU A 63 -14.67 -2.43 -4.42
CA LEU A 63 -15.25 -3.58 -5.12
C LEU A 63 -16.40 -4.22 -4.34
N GLU A 64 -16.27 -4.34 -3.02
CA GLU A 64 -17.33 -4.84 -2.13
C GLU A 64 -18.59 -3.97 -2.22
N LYS A 65 -18.44 -2.63 -2.19
CA LYS A 65 -19.57 -1.70 -2.37
C LYS A 65 -20.20 -1.83 -3.76
N ALA A 66 -19.38 -1.86 -4.83
CA ALA A 66 -19.88 -2.01 -6.19
C ALA A 66 -20.66 -3.31 -6.38
N LEU A 67 -20.18 -4.43 -5.80
CA LEU A 67 -20.89 -5.71 -5.83
C LEU A 67 -22.20 -5.68 -5.04
N GLN A 68 -22.25 -4.96 -3.90
CA GLN A 68 -23.49 -4.76 -3.14
C GLN A 68 -24.53 -3.97 -3.94
N GLU A 69 -24.11 -2.93 -4.67
CA GLU A 69 -24.99 -2.12 -5.53
C GLU A 69 -25.53 -2.92 -6.73
N LEU A 70 -24.72 -3.81 -7.29
CA LEU A 70 -25.11 -4.68 -8.41
C LEU A 70 -25.96 -5.89 -7.99
N SER A 71 -25.97 -6.24 -6.69
CA SER A 71 -26.70 -7.41 -6.20
C SER A 71 -28.23 -7.16 -6.27
N PRO A 72 -28.98 -7.91 -7.10
CA PRO A 72 -30.42 -7.75 -7.23
C PRO A 72 -31.09 -8.33 -5.97
N GLY A 73 -31.35 -7.48 -4.97
CA GLY A 73 -32.04 -7.93 -3.76
C GLY A 73 -32.03 -6.99 -2.56
N LYS A 74 -31.25 -5.90 -2.56
CA LYS A 74 -31.31 -4.89 -1.49
C LYS A 74 -31.28 -3.49 -2.08
N SER A 75 -32.45 -3.00 -2.49
CA SER A 75 -32.70 -1.56 -2.64
C SER A 75 -32.70 -0.89 -1.27
N LYS A 76 -31.57 -0.88 -0.56
CA LYS A 76 -31.33 0.14 0.47
C LYS A 76 -31.03 1.40 -0.32
N LYS A 77 -31.92 2.41 -0.22
CA LYS A 77 -31.61 3.78 -0.66
C LYS A 77 -30.22 4.11 -0.16
N THR A 78 -29.26 4.25 -1.06
CA THR A 78 -27.90 4.70 -0.75
C THR A 78 -28.05 5.99 0.05
N SER A 79 -27.53 6.00 1.28
CA SER A 79 -27.65 7.21 2.09
C SER A 79 -26.80 8.30 1.44
N LYS A 80 -27.19 9.58 1.56
CA LYS A 80 -26.37 10.69 1.05
C LYS A 80 -24.93 10.63 1.59
N GLU A 81 -24.76 10.08 2.80
CA GLU A 81 -23.48 9.89 3.46
C GLU A 81 -22.58 8.88 2.72
N ASP A 82 -23.14 7.75 2.27
CA ASP A 82 -22.42 6.74 1.48
C ASP A 82 -21.93 7.29 0.14
N GLU A 83 -22.73 8.08 -0.55
CA GLU A 83 -22.34 8.73 -1.81
C GLU A 83 -21.20 9.74 -1.60
N THR A 84 -21.23 10.52 -0.52
CA THR A 84 -20.11 11.41 -0.17
C THR A 84 -18.84 10.64 0.18
N GLU A 85 -18.96 9.50 0.86
CA GLU A 85 -17.80 8.66 1.18
C GLU A 85 -17.18 8.07 -0.09
N ILE A 86 -18.01 7.61 -1.03
CA ILE A 86 -17.56 7.12 -2.35
C ILE A 86 -16.86 8.22 -3.13
N LYS A 87 -17.44 9.42 -3.20
CA LYS A 87 -16.79 10.56 -3.88
C LYS A 87 -15.46 10.94 -3.23
N LYS A 88 -15.35 10.88 -1.90
CA LYS A 88 -14.08 11.09 -1.20
C LYS A 88 -13.04 10.04 -1.56
N ILE A 89 -13.40 8.75 -1.54
CA ILE A 89 -12.50 7.65 -1.90
C ILE A 89 -12.03 7.76 -3.36
N LEU A 90 -12.95 8.05 -4.29
CA LEU A 90 -12.62 8.26 -5.70
C LEU A 90 -11.67 9.45 -5.89
N SER A 91 -11.92 10.55 -5.16
CA SER A 91 -11.03 11.72 -5.22
C SER A 91 -9.64 11.45 -4.65
N SER A 92 -9.51 10.59 -3.64
CA SER A 92 -8.20 10.19 -3.11
C SER A 92 -7.45 9.24 -4.05
N LEU A 93 -8.17 8.44 -4.84
CA LEU A 93 -7.59 7.59 -5.88
C LEU A 93 -7.15 8.38 -7.12
N GLN A 94 -7.82 9.48 -7.46
CA GLN A 94 -7.49 10.33 -8.62
C GLN A 94 -6.40 11.37 -8.35
N LYS A 95 -6.14 11.70 -7.08
CA LYS A 95 -5.13 12.69 -6.67
C LYS A 95 -3.78 12.08 -6.29
N MET A 96 -3.68 10.74 -6.30
CA MET A 96 -2.41 9.99 -6.15
C MET A 96 -1.89 9.59 -7.52
#